data_AF-A0AAD3MBE4-F1
#
_entry.id   AF-A0AAD3MBE4-F1
#
_cell.length_a   1.000
_cell.length_b   1.000
_cell.length_c   1.000
_cell.angle_alpha   90.00
_cell.angle_beta   90.00
_cell.angle_gamma   90.00
#
_symmetry.space_group_name_H-M   'P 1'
#
loop_
_entity.id
_entity.type
_entity.pdbx_description
1 polymer ?
#
loop_
_entity_poly.entity_id
_entity_poly.type
_entity_poly.pdbx_seq_one_letter_code
_entity_poly.pdbx_strand_id
1 'polypeptide(L)'
;MSQYSGKIVFYEGKCFTGRKLEICSECDNFQDRGFMNRVNSVRVESGAFICFDHPDFKGQQYILEHGEYPEFQRWNAHNDHMGSCRPIRMHGEHYRMELFEGDNFTGQCVELCDDCPFLQARGLTKNCVNSIKVYGDGAWVLYEEPNYRGRMYIVERGSYCTHVEWQAENPNIQSVRRVSNYF
;
A
#
# COMPACT_ATOMS: atom_id res chain seq x y z
N MET A 1 18.08 -9.88 14.62
CA MET A 1 17.07 -9.38 13.66
C MET A 1 17.54 -8.00 13.24
N SER A 2 18.09 -7.86 12.03
CA SER A 2 18.52 -6.55 11.53
C SER A 2 17.30 -5.64 11.49
N GLN A 3 17.39 -4.50 12.16
CA GLN A 3 16.37 -3.46 12.09
C GLN A 3 16.38 -2.93 10.66
N TYR A 4 15.41 -3.36 9.85
CA TYR A 4 15.20 -2.81 8.51
C TYR A 4 14.94 -1.31 8.70
N SER A 5 15.89 -0.48 8.28
CA SER A 5 15.77 0.98 8.34
C SER A 5 15.34 1.47 6.97
N GLY A 6 14.03 1.65 6.79
CA GLY A 6 13.50 2.35 5.63
C GLY A 6 13.83 3.83 5.69
N LYS A 7 13.92 4.49 4.55
CA LYS A 7 14.08 5.94 4.44
C LYS A 7 13.29 6.49 3.28
N ILE A 8 12.46 7.49 3.56
CA ILE A 8 11.63 8.19 2.59
C ILE A 8 11.79 9.70 2.77
N VAL A 9 11.84 10.43 1.65
CA VAL A 9 11.96 11.88 1.61
C VAL A 9 10.82 12.44 0.78
N PHE A 10 9.99 13.26 1.40
CA PHE A 10 8.89 13.99 0.78
C PHE A 10 9.33 15.40 0.42
N TYR A 11 8.85 15.95 -0.70
CA TYR A 11 9.19 17.28 -1.18
C TYR A 11 7.93 18.09 -1.53
N GLU A 12 7.89 19.37 -1.14
CA GLU A 12 6.78 20.27 -1.45
C GLU A 12 6.68 20.60 -2.94
N GLY A 13 7.80 20.59 -3.67
CA GLY A 13 7.85 20.83 -5.12
C GLY A 13 7.93 19.55 -5.94
N LYS A 14 7.67 19.66 -7.24
CA LYS A 14 7.94 18.60 -8.22
C LYS A 14 9.44 18.40 -8.41
N CYS A 15 9.84 17.25 -8.93
CA CYS A 15 11.23 16.92 -9.26
C CYS A 15 12.20 17.18 -8.09
N PHE A 16 11.78 16.86 -6.86
CA PHE A 16 12.60 16.90 -5.65
C PHE A 16 13.08 18.31 -5.24
N THR A 17 12.21 19.30 -5.42
CA THR A 17 12.49 20.71 -5.12
C THR A 17 11.70 21.22 -3.91
N GLY A 18 12.10 22.37 -3.36
CA GLY A 18 11.41 23.01 -2.23
C GLY A 18 11.77 22.44 -0.87
N ARG A 19 10.92 22.68 0.14
CA ARG A 19 11.09 22.11 1.48
C ARG A 19 10.97 20.59 1.40
N LYS A 20 11.77 19.89 2.22
CA LYS A 20 11.72 18.43 2.34
C LYS A 20 11.39 17.97 3.76
N LEU A 21 10.77 16.81 3.86
CA LEU A 21 10.58 16.07 5.10
C LEU A 21 11.21 14.68 4.94
N GLU A 22 12.14 14.35 5.82
CA GLU A 22 12.83 13.06 5.85
C GLU A 22 12.28 12.21 7.00
N ILE A 23 11.87 10.98 6.69
CA ILE A 23 11.26 10.03 7.61
C ILE A 23 11.98 8.68 7.50
N CYS A 24 12.36 8.12 8.67
CA CYS A 24 13.00 6.80 8.77
C CYS A 24 12.19 5.80 9.61
N SER A 25 11.01 6.20 10.08
CA SER A 25 10.12 5.44 10.96
C SER A 25 8.67 5.75 10.61
N GLU A 26 7.71 5.30 11.43
CA GLU A 26 6.35 5.83 11.32
C GLU A 26 6.29 7.32 11.69
N CYS A 27 5.38 8.03 11.04
CA CYS A 27 5.05 9.44 11.24
C CYS A 27 3.53 9.59 11.05
N ASP A 28 2.81 9.72 12.14
CA ASP A 28 1.34 9.82 12.20
C ASP A 28 0.82 11.21 11.81
N ASN A 29 1.66 12.25 11.87
CA ASN A 29 1.27 13.58 11.44
C ASN A 29 2.46 14.41 10.92
N PHE A 30 2.46 14.74 9.62
CA PHE A 30 3.51 15.54 9.00
C PHE A 30 3.57 16.98 9.52
N GLN A 31 2.45 17.53 10.00
CA GLN A 31 2.41 18.91 10.53
C GLN A 31 3.19 19.04 11.82
N ASP A 32 3.23 17.99 12.65
CA ASP A 32 4.03 17.96 13.89
C ASP A 32 5.54 17.98 13.59
N ARG A 33 5.91 17.68 12.34
CA ARG A 33 7.27 17.79 11.80
C ARG A 33 7.50 19.10 11.01
N GLY A 34 6.56 20.04 11.06
CA GLY A 34 6.64 21.34 10.38
C GLY A 34 6.43 21.28 8.86
N PHE A 35 5.82 20.20 8.35
CA PHE A 35 5.59 19.99 6.93
C PHE A 35 4.08 20.07 6.63
N MET A 36 3.67 20.98 5.73
CA MET A 36 2.26 21.41 5.57
C MET A 36 1.42 20.48 4.69
N ASN A 37 1.60 19.17 4.85
CA ASN A 37 0.89 18.10 4.13
C ASN A 37 0.87 18.25 2.60
N ARG A 38 1.83 18.97 2.03
CA ARG A 38 1.95 19.23 0.60
C ARG A 38 3.11 18.42 0.04
N VAL A 39 2.81 17.35 -0.69
CA VAL A 39 3.78 16.43 -1.27
C VAL A 39 3.59 16.37 -2.78
N ASN A 40 4.53 16.98 -3.51
CA ASN A 40 4.53 16.95 -4.98
C ASN A 40 5.57 15.99 -5.55
N SER A 41 6.58 15.57 -4.80
CA SER A 41 7.50 14.50 -5.23
C SER A 41 8.06 13.74 -4.03
N VAL A 42 8.48 12.50 -4.26
CA VAL A 42 8.95 11.58 -3.22
C VAL A 42 10.18 10.80 -3.69
N ARG A 43 11.15 10.61 -2.80
CA ARG A 43 12.22 9.61 -2.96
C ARG A 43 12.12 8.58 -1.86
N VAL A 44 12.02 7.32 -2.23
CA VAL A 44 12.19 6.20 -1.29
C VAL A 44 13.61 5.71 -1.47
N GLU A 45 14.49 6.07 -0.53
CA GLU A 45 15.91 5.73 -0.56
C GLU A 45 16.17 4.29 -0.09
N SER A 46 15.32 3.75 0.79
CA SER A 46 15.39 2.34 1.21
C SER A 46 14.05 1.83 1.73
N GLY A 47 13.77 0.55 1.46
CA GLY A 47 12.54 -0.12 1.89
C GLY A 47 11.30 0.31 1.09
N ALA A 48 10.14 0.13 1.69
CA ALA A 48 8.85 0.52 1.13
C ALA A 48 7.96 1.11 2.23
N PHE A 49 7.09 2.04 1.85
CA PHE A 49 6.26 2.82 2.76
C PHE A 49 4.80 2.79 2.31
N ILE A 50 3.91 2.82 3.29
CA ILE A 50 2.51 3.15 3.10
C ILE A 50 2.35 4.60 3.53
N CYS A 51 1.90 5.44 2.60
CA CYS A 51 1.56 6.84 2.86
C CYS A 51 0.05 7.01 2.84
N PHE A 52 -0.44 7.98 3.57
CA PHE A 52 -1.86 8.26 3.72
C PHE A 52 -2.13 9.74 3.46
N ASP A 53 -3.28 10.03 2.86
CA ASP A 53 -3.70 11.43 2.63
C ASP A 53 -4.03 12.16 3.94
N HIS A 54 -4.53 11.47 4.98
CA HIS A 54 -4.82 12.06 6.29
C HIS A 54 -3.76 11.71 7.36
N PRO A 55 -3.70 12.48 8.46
CA PRO A 55 -3.02 12.06 9.69
C PRO A 55 -3.59 10.75 10.29
N ASP A 56 -2.87 10.20 11.25
CA ASP A 56 -3.21 8.97 12.00
C ASP A 56 -3.35 7.70 11.15
N PHE A 57 -2.67 7.63 9.99
CA PHE A 57 -2.72 6.49 9.08
C PHE A 57 -4.13 6.19 8.54
N LYS A 58 -4.87 7.25 8.16
CA LYS A 58 -6.26 7.19 7.69
C LYS A 58 -6.41 7.67 6.25
N GLY A 59 -7.49 7.24 5.61
CA GLY A 59 -7.89 7.67 4.28
C GLY A 59 -7.21 6.88 3.17
N GLN A 60 -6.96 7.51 2.02
CA GLN A 60 -6.40 6.83 0.85
C GLN A 60 -4.96 6.39 1.11
N GLN A 61 -4.67 5.12 0.85
CA GLN A 61 -3.31 4.57 0.94
C GLN A 61 -2.55 4.74 -0.37
N TYR A 62 -1.25 5.03 -0.27
CA TYR A 62 -0.29 5.07 -1.35
C TYR A 62 0.91 4.19 -1.00
N ILE A 63 1.14 3.15 -1.78
CA ILE A 63 2.27 2.23 -1.57
C ILE A 63 3.44 2.72 -2.42
N LEU A 64 4.51 3.14 -1.74
CA LEU A 64 5.73 3.67 -2.36
C LEU A 64 6.87 2.73 -2.05
N GLU A 65 7.41 2.13 -3.10
CA GLU A 65 8.57 1.23 -3.04
C GLU A 65 9.84 2.02 -3.33
N HIS A 66 11.01 1.42 -3.12
CA HIS A 66 12.30 2.03 -3.45
C HIS A 66 12.28 2.63 -4.86
N GLY A 67 12.63 3.92 -4.97
CA GLY A 67 12.65 4.63 -6.23
C GLY A 67 12.37 6.13 -6.13
N GLU A 68 12.31 6.75 -7.30
CA GLU A 68 12.09 8.18 -7.47
C GLU A 68 10.72 8.46 -8.11
N TYR A 69 9.96 9.32 -7.44
CA TYR A 69 8.62 9.73 -7.85
C TYR A 69 8.58 11.25 -8.05
N PRO A 70 8.87 11.75 -9.28
CA PRO A 70 9.03 13.20 -9.52
C PRO A 70 7.72 14.01 -9.48
N GLU A 71 6.56 13.35 -9.53
CA GLU A 71 5.23 13.98 -9.41
C GLU A 71 4.17 13.02 -8.85
N PHE A 72 3.07 13.55 -8.28
CA PHE A 72 2.09 12.75 -7.54
C PHE A 72 1.31 11.72 -8.35
N GLN A 73 1.21 11.92 -9.66
CA GLN A 73 0.62 10.94 -10.57
C GLN A 73 1.44 9.65 -10.63
N ARG A 74 2.73 9.69 -10.28
CA ARG A 74 3.62 8.51 -10.30
C ARG A 74 3.28 7.49 -9.22
N TRP A 75 2.49 7.87 -8.21
CA TRP A 75 1.96 6.96 -7.20
C TRP A 75 0.44 6.90 -7.19
N ASN A 76 -0.18 7.22 -8.33
CA ASN A 76 -1.64 7.15 -8.53
C ASN A 76 -2.46 8.10 -7.63
N ALA A 77 -1.88 9.20 -7.16
CA ALA A 77 -2.62 10.25 -6.47
C ALA A 77 -3.24 11.26 -7.46
N HIS A 78 -4.32 11.90 -7.01
CA HIS A 78 -5.06 12.92 -7.77
C HIS A 78 -4.79 14.35 -7.27
N ASN A 79 -4.13 14.49 -6.12
CA ASN A 79 -3.74 15.77 -5.52
C ASN A 79 -2.38 15.62 -4.83
N ASP A 80 -1.86 16.72 -4.29
CA ASP A 80 -0.58 16.78 -3.59
C ASP A 80 -0.71 16.68 -2.06
N HIS A 81 -1.77 16.04 -1.54
CA HIS A 81 -1.99 15.94 -0.09
C HIS A 81 -1.51 14.61 0.50
N MET A 82 -0.66 14.67 1.52
CA MET A 82 -0.30 13.53 2.36
C MET A 82 -0.13 13.98 3.81
N GLY A 83 -0.66 13.22 4.76
CA GLY A 83 -0.68 13.58 6.18
C GLY A 83 0.13 12.65 7.09
N SER A 84 0.34 11.39 6.68
CA SER A 84 1.07 10.41 7.50
C SER A 84 1.71 9.32 6.64
N CYS A 85 2.68 8.61 7.21
CA CYS A 85 3.28 7.44 6.58
C CYS A 85 3.88 6.46 7.60
N ARG A 86 3.99 5.19 7.21
CA ARG A 86 4.70 4.17 7.97
C ARG A 86 5.47 3.22 7.06
N PRO A 87 6.59 2.63 7.50
CA PRO A 87 7.24 1.57 6.76
C PRO A 87 6.33 0.33 6.65
N ILE A 88 6.43 -0.37 5.53
CA ILE A 88 5.92 -1.75 5.41
C ILE A 88 6.82 -2.64 6.26
N ARG A 89 6.24 -3.55 7.04
CA ARG A 89 6.97 -4.38 8.02
C ARG A 89 7.40 -5.73 7.43
N MET A 90 6.68 -6.21 6.43
CA MET A 90 6.94 -7.48 5.74
C MET A 90 7.89 -7.27 4.55
N HIS A 91 9.07 -7.89 4.63
CA HIS A 91 10.21 -7.67 3.72
C HIS A 91 10.69 -8.93 3.00
N GLY A 92 10.05 -10.08 3.27
CA GLY A 92 10.48 -11.35 2.71
C GLY A 92 9.93 -11.61 1.32
N GLU A 93 10.34 -12.75 0.77
CA GLU A 93 10.00 -13.19 -0.58
C GLU A 93 9.00 -14.35 -0.59
N HIS A 94 8.49 -14.76 0.57
CA HIS A 94 7.46 -15.80 0.65
C HIS A 94 6.08 -15.16 0.50
N TYR A 95 5.55 -15.23 -0.71
CA TYR A 95 4.25 -14.68 -1.05
C TYR A 95 3.21 -15.80 -1.12
N ARG A 96 2.25 -15.77 -0.20
CA ARG A 96 1.06 -16.64 -0.24
C ARG A 96 -0.10 -15.94 0.46
N MET A 97 -1.21 -15.80 -0.26
CA MET A 97 -2.46 -15.29 0.29
C MET A 97 -3.68 -16.04 -0.24
N GLU A 98 -4.74 -16.06 0.55
CA GLU A 98 -6.05 -16.59 0.18
C GLU A 98 -7.07 -15.43 0.23
N LEU A 99 -7.80 -15.24 -0.86
CA LEU A 99 -8.88 -14.26 -1.00
C LEU A 99 -10.22 -14.98 -0.93
N PHE A 100 -11.16 -14.44 -0.15
CA PHE A 100 -12.47 -15.04 0.06
C PHE A 100 -13.60 -14.11 -0.36
N GLU A 101 -14.63 -14.67 -0.99
CA GLU A 101 -15.83 -13.93 -1.41
C GLU A 101 -16.65 -13.41 -0.22
N GLY A 102 -16.73 -14.18 0.88
CA GLY A 102 -17.49 -13.81 2.07
C GLY A 102 -16.62 -13.29 3.21
N ASP A 103 -17.26 -12.68 4.20
CA ASP A 103 -16.63 -12.33 5.48
C ASP A 103 -16.22 -13.60 6.24
N ASN A 104 -15.31 -13.46 7.20
CA ASN A 104 -14.86 -14.54 8.09
C ASN A 104 -14.42 -15.82 7.34
N PHE A 105 -13.78 -15.65 6.17
CA PHE A 105 -13.18 -16.72 5.37
C PHE A 105 -14.21 -17.71 4.81
N THR A 106 -15.37 -17.20 4.39
CA THR A 106 -16.47 -17.99 3.84
C THR A 106 -16.62 -17.81 2.33
N GLY A 107 -17.36 -18.72 1.69
CA GLY A 107 -17.67 -18.64 0.25
C GLY A 107 -16.53 -19.12 -0.65
N GLN A 108 -16.54 -18.65 -1.90
CA GLN A 108 -15.50 -18.98 -2.88
C GLN A 108 -14.14 -18.48 -2.39
N CYS A 109 -13.10 -19.30 -2.57
CA CYS A 109 -11.72 -18.99 -2.17
C CYS A 109 -10.77 -19.15 -3.36
N VAL A 110 -9.82 -18.22 -3.50
CA VAL A 110 -8.72 -18.29 -4.47
C VAL A 110 -7.39 -18.05 -3.74
N GLU A 111 -6.44 -18.96 -3.93
CA GLU A 111 -5.06 -18.81 -3.44
C GLU A 111 -4.19 -18.15 -4.51
N LEU A 112 -3.32 -17.22 -4.08
CA LEU A 112 -2.38 -16.49 -4.94
C LEU A 112 -0.98 -16.47 -4.33
N CYS A 113 0.01 -16.74 -5.18
CA CYS A 113 1.45 -16.66 -4.87
C CYS A 113 2.20 -15.67 -5.77
N ASP A 114 1.54 -15.17 -6.82
CA ASP A 114 2.11 -14.25 -7.81
C ASP A 114 1.16 -13.10 -8.08
N ASP A 115 1.69 -12.09 -8.77
CA ASP A 115 0.92 -10.94 -9.24
C ASP A 115 -0.26 -11.40 -10.12
N CYS A 116 -1.39 -10.71 -9.97
CA CYS A 116 -2.59 -10.98 -10.73
C CYS A 116 -3.19 -9.65 -11.21
N PRO A 117 -3.00 -9.30 -12.50
CA PRO A 117 -3.55 -8.05 -13.06
C PRO A 117 -5.07 -8.10 -13.24
N PHE A 118 -5.70 -9.28 -13.14
CA PHE A 118 -7.14 -9.43 -13.27
C PHE A 118 -7.65 -10.67 -12.52
N LEU A 119 -8.25 -10.47 -11.35
CA LEU A 119 -8.65 -11.54 -10.43
C LEU A 119 -9.70 -12.50 -11.01
N GLN A 120 -10.61 -12.03 -11.87
CA GLN A 120 -11.62 -12.90 -12.47
C GLN A 120 -10.98 -13.98 -13.37
N ALA A 121 -9.80 -13.73 -13.95
CA ALA A 121 -9.06 -14.74 -14.70
C ALA A 121 -8.51 -15.87 -13.81
N ARG A 122 -8.50 -15.70 -12.48
CA ARG A 122 -8.11 -16.72 -11.50
C ARG A 122 -9.31 -17.48 -10.91
N GLY A 123 -10.51 -17.28 -11.47
CA GLY A 123 -11.71 -18.05 -11.12
C GLY A 123 -12.65 -17.35 -10.15
N LEU A 124 -12.34 -16.13 -9.68
CA LEU A 124 -13.27 -15.31 -8.92
C LEU A 124 -14.44 -14.89 -9.82
N THR A 125 -15.65 -15.28 -9.45
CA THR A 125 -16.87 -14.97 -10.25
C THR A 125 -17.36 -13.54 -10.04
N LYS A 126 -16.94 -12.91 -8.94
CA LYS A 126 -17.27 -11.54 -8.55
C LYS A 126 -15.99 -10.82 -8.12
N ASN A 127 -16.04 -9.49 -8.14
CA ASN A 127 -14.95 -8.65 -7.65
C ASN A 127 -15.02 -8.42 -6.13
N CYS A 128 -15.91 -9.10 -5.42
CA CYS A 128 -16.12 -8.92 -3.99
C CYS A 128 -15.14 -9.79 -3.21
N VAL A 129 -14.07 -9.18 -2.68
CA VAL A 129 -13.15 -9.80 -1.73
C VAL A 129 -13.48 -9.24 -0.35
N ASN A 130 -14.06 -10.07 0.51
CA ASN A 130 -14.55 -9.64 1.83
C ASN A 130 -13.65 -10.07 2.98
N SER A 131 -12.86 -11.14 2.83
CA SER A 131 -11.86 -11.52 3.82
C SER A 131 -10.60 -12.09 3.17
N ILE A 132 -9.46 -11.98 3.87
CA ILE A 132 -8.14 -12.31 3.35
C ILE A 132 -7.30 -13.01 4.43
N LYS A 133 -6.57 -14.06 4.05
CA LYS A 133 -5.48 -14.62 4.88
C LYS A 133 -4.15 -14.46 4.16
N VAL A 134 -3.15 -13.90 4.85
CA VAL A 134 -1.79 -13.73 4.34
C VAL A 134 -0.84 -14.53 5.25
N TYR A 135 -0.14 -15.51 4.69
CA TYR A 135 0.61 -16.50 5.47
C TYR A 135 2.12 -16.23 5.53
N GLY A 136 2.68 -15.71 4.44
CA GLY A 136 4.12 -15.50 4.29
C GLY A 136 4.65 -14.19 4.88
N ASP A 137 5.91 -13.89 4.59
CA ASP A 137 6.62 -12.69 5.04
C ASP A 137 6.74 -11.61 3.96
N GLY A 138 6.05 -11.79 2.83
CA GLY A 138 5.86 -10.79 1.79
C GLY A 138 4.56 -9.98 1.96
N ALA A 139 4.61 -8.70 1.60
CA ALA A 139 3.44 -7.81 1.59
C ALA A 139 2.77 -7.77 0.20
N TRP A 140 1.47 -7.45 0.19
CA TRP A 140 0.68 -7.36 -1.04
C TRP A 140 -0.04 -6.02 -1.15
N VAL A 141 -0.16 -5.52 -2.38
CA VAL A 141 -1.00 -4.38 -2.73
C VAL A 141 -2.24 -4.88 -3.47
N LEU A 142 -3.41 -4.50 -2.97
CA LEU A 142 -4.71 -4.74 -3.57
C LEU A 142 -5.18 -3.49 -4.30
N TYR A 143 -5.89 -3.67 -5.41
CA TYR A 143 -6.36 -2.60 -6.28
C TYR A 143 -7.83 -2.77 -6.64
N GLU A 144 -8.59 -1.68 -6.61
CA GLU A 144 -10.01 -1.69 -6.98
C GLU A 144 -10.25 -1.91 -8.47
N GLU A 145 -9.26 -1.63 -9.32
CA GLU A 145 -9.35 -1.80 -10.77
C GLU A 145 -8.35 -2.85 -11.29
N PRO A 146 -8.61 -3.42 -12.49
CA PRO A 146 -7.66 -4.28 -13.16
C PRO A 146 -6.35 -3.53 -13.50
N ASN A 147 -5.28 -4.29 -13.71
CA ASN A 147 -3.96 -3.78 -14.11
C ASN A 147 -3.36 -2.75 -13.13
N TYR A 148 -3.57 -2.97 -11.83
CA TYR A 148 -2.94 -2.21 -10.74
C TYR A 148 -3.33 -0.72 -10.74
N ARG A 149 -4.64 -0.45 -10.90
CA ARG A 149 -5.22 0.90 -10.97
C ARG A 149 -6.27 1.13 -9.89
N GLY A 150 -6.76 2.36 -9.82
CA GLY A 150 -7.73 2.78 -8.81
C GLY A 150 -7.10 2.86 -7.41
N ARG A 151 -7.95 2.79 -6.39
CA ARG A 151 -7.49 2.87 -5.00
C ARG A 151 -6.66 1.64 -4.64
N MET A 152 -5.67 1.89 -3.79
CA MET A 152 -4.72 0.89 -3.34
C MET A 152 -4.94 0.57 -1.86
N TYR A 153 -4.70 -0.68 -1.47
CA TYR A 153 -4.75 -1.13 -0.08
C TYR A 153 -3.60 -2.10 0.19
N ILE A 154 -2.96 -1.98 1.34
CA ILE A 154 -1.90 -2.90 1.76
C ILE A 154 -2.45 -4.01 2.65
N VAL A 155 -2.01 -5.25 2.40
CA VAL A 155 -2.16 -6.35 3.36
C VAL A 155 -0.80 -6.99 3.64
N GLU A 156 -0.53 -7.19 4.93
CA GLU A 156 0.67 -7.83 5.44
C GLU A 156 0.26 -9.18 6.06
N ARG A 157 1.21 -9.95 6.59
CA ARG A 157 0.92 -11.22 7.26
C ARG A 157 -0.18 -11.05 8.31
N GLY A 158 -1.26 -11.81 8.19
CA GLY A 158 -2.43 -11.64 9.04
C GLY A 158 -3.66 -12.37 8.54
N SER A 159 -4.73 -12.28 9.32
CA SER A 159 -6.07 -12.74 8.98
C SER A 159 -7.01 -11.55 9.09
N TYR A 160 -7.60 -11.15 7.97
CA TYR A 160 -8.47 -10.01 7.85
C TYR A 160 -9.90 -10.51 7.64
N CYS A 161 -10.76 -10.37 8.65
CA CYS A 161 -12.09 -10.99 8.62
C CYS A 161 -13.12 -10.22 7.80
N THR A 162 -12.88 -8.92 7.56
CA THR A 162 -13.73 -8.03 6.76
C THR A 162 -12.88 -7.04 5.98
N HIS A 163 -13.43 -6.47 4.89
CA HIS A 163 -12.72 -5.48 4.07
C HIS A 163 -12.35 -4.18 4.78
N VAL A 164 -13.02 -3.88 5.89
CA VAL A 164 -12.73 -2.74 6.75
C VAL A 164 -11.36 -2.88 7.43
N GLU A 165 -10.89 -4.10 7.66
CA GLU A 165 -9.61 -4.34 8.37
C GLU A 165 -8.37 -3.97 7.54
N TRP A 166 -8.47 -3.91 6.21
CA TRP A 166 -7.46 -3.29 5.35
C TRP A 166 -7.83 -1.87 4.90
N GLN A 167 -8.82 -1.27 5.57
CA GLN A 167 -9.33 0.09 5.39
C GLN A 167 -9.97 0.36 4.01
N ALA A 168 -10.51 -0.66 3.34
CA ALA A 168 -11.28 -0.43 2.13
C ALA A 168 -12.68 0.10 2.45
N GLU A 169 -13.19 1.01 1.60
CA GLU A 169 -14.56 1.52 1.71
C GLU A 169 -15.60 0.51 1.20
N ASN A 170 -15.18 -0.43 0.36
CA ASN A 170 -16.01 -1.45 -0.24
C ASN A 170 -15.14 -2.69 -0.60
N PRO A 171 -15.73 -3.87 -0.82
CA PRO A 171 -14.96 -5.10 -1.05
C PRO A 171 -14.49 -5.28 -2.51
N ASN A 172 -14.64 -4.28 -3.38
CA ASN A 172 -14.28 -4.41 -4.80
C ASN A 172 -12.76 -4.44 -4.97
N ILE A 173 -12.20 -5.61 -5.26
CA ILE A 173 -10.79 -5.80 -5.59
C ILE A 173 -10.72 -6.53 -6.92
N GLN A 174 -9.90 -6.03 -7.84
CA GLN A 174 -9.81 -6.54 -9.22
C GLN A 174 -8.40 -6.92 -9.65
N SER A 175 -7.37 -6.37 -9.01
CA SER A 175 -6.00 -6.80 -9.23
C SER A 175 -5.17 -6.73 -7.96
N VAL A 176 -4.12 -7.52 -7.91
CA VAL A 176 -3.23 -7.64 -6.76
C VAL A 176 -1.80 -7.85 -7.23
N ARG A 177 -0.85 -7.28 -6.51
CA ARG A 177 0.58 -7.52 -6.77
C ARG A 177 1.36 -7.63 -5.48
N ARG A 178 2.51 -8.26 -5.55
CA ARG A 178 3.51 -8.28 -4.50
C ARG A 178 4.15 -6.91 -4.36
N VAL A 179 4.50 -6.54 -3.14
CA VAL A 179 5.37 -5.40 -2.89
C VAL A 179 6.80 -5.81 -3.20
N SER A 180 7.42 -5.14 -4.16
CA SER A 180 8.81 -5.31 -4.51
C SER A 180 9.69 -4.71 -3.41
N ASN A 181 10.38 -5.57 -2.69
CA ASN A 181 11.40 -5.17 -1.74
C ASN A 181 12.74 -5.05 -2.48
N TYR A 182 13.09 -3.84 -2.94
CA TYR A 182 14.47 -3.55 -3.35
C TYR A 182 15.19 -2.91 -2.17
N PHE A 183 16.22 -3.61 -1.68
CA PHE A 183 17.14 -3.12 -0.67
C PHE A 183 18.50 -2.82 -1.31
#